data_AF-A0A372JC88-F1
#
_entry.id   AF-A0A372JC88-F1
#
_cell.length_a   1.000
_cell.length_b   1.000
_cell.length_c   1.000
_cell.angle_alpha   90.00
_cell.angle_beta   90.00
_cell.angle_gamma   90.00
#
_symmetry.space_group_name_H-M   'P 1'
#
loop_
_entity.id
_entity.type
_entity.pdbx_description
1 polymer ?
#
loop_
_entity_poly.entity_id
_entity_poly.type
_entity_poly.pdbx_seq_one_letter_code
_entity_poly.pdbx_strand_id
1 'polypeptide(L)' 'MIVGSAVVQWGLAIATLLDLRRRDDDEVRGSKRLWRTAAFVNFVGPLAYFLFGRKKRG' A
#
# COMPACT_ATOMS: atom_id res chain seq x y z
N MET A 1 -1.78 20.24 -14.64
CA MET A 1 -2.81 20.06 -13.57
C MET A 1 -2.22 19.18 -12.47
N ILE A 2 -1.96 19.76 -11.28
CA ILE A 2 -1.37 19.04 -10.12
C ILE A 2 -2.44 18.29 -9.32
N VAL A 3 -3.71 18.65 -9.48
CA VAL A 3 -4.85 18.08 -8.74
C VAL A 3 -5.03 16.58 -9.03
N GLY A 4 -4.84 16.16 -10.29
CA GLY A 4 -5.02 14.75 -10.67
C GLY A 4 -4.02 13.81 -9.99
N SER A 5 -2.74 14.19 -9.93
CA SER A 5 -1.70 13.39 -9.29
C SER A 5 -1.90 13.28 -7.78
N ALA A 6 -2.33 14.37 -7.12
CA ALA A 6 -2.60 14.34 -5.68
C ALA A 6 -3.72 13.35 -5.33
N VAL A 7 -4.83 13.36 -6.09
CA VAL A 7 -5.95 12.43 -5.88
C VAL A 7 -5.48 10.98 -6.04
N VAL A 8 -4.69 10.69 -7.08
CA VAL A 8 -4.13 9.35 -7.29
C VAL A 8 -3.21 8.95 -6.14
N GLN A 9 -2.33 9.84 -5.68
CA GLN A 9 -1.40 9.57 -4.57
C GLN A 9 -2.16 9.19 -3.30
N TRP A 10 -3.11 10.03 -2.90
CA TRP A 10 -3.90 9.82 -1.69
C TRP A 10 -4.81 8.59 -1.83
N GLY A 11 -5.42 8.37 -2.99
CA GLY A 11 -6.21 7.18 -3.26
C GLY A 11 -5.39 5.90 -3.12
N LEU A 12 -4.17 5.89 -3.66
CA LEU A 12 -3.27 4.73 -3.61
C LEU A 12 -2.77 4.45 -2.18
N ALA A 13 -2.45 5.51 -1.43
CA ALA A 13 -2.06 5.41 -0.02
C ALA A 13 -3.22 4.87 0.85
N ILE A 14 -4.42 5.42 0.69
CA ILE A 14 -5.62 4.96 1.41
C ILE A 14 -5.93 3.50 1.04
N ALA A 15 -5.87 3.15 -0.24
CA ALA A 15 -6.10 1.77 -0.70
C ALA A 15 -5.09 0.80 -0.08
N THR A 16 -3.82 1.19 0.02
CA THR A 16 -2.76 0.40 0.68
C THR A 16 -3.08 0.18 2.15
N LEU A 17 -3.47 1.23 2.87
CA LEU A 17 -3.81 1.14 4.29
C LEU A 17 -5.06 0.29 4.55
N LEU A 18 -6.07 0.40 3.69
CA LEU A 18 -7.29 -0.41 3.76
C LEU A 18 -7.01 -1.89 3.45
N ASP A 19 -6.20 -2.18 2.43
CA ASP A 19 -5.81 -3.56 2.09
C ASP A 19 -4.99 -4.19 3.22
N LEU A 20 -4.03 -3.45 3.81
CA LEU A 20 -3.26 -3.88 4.99
C LEU A 20 -4.13 -4.14 6.23
N ARG A 21 -5.24 -3.41 6.37
CA ARG A 21 -6.18 -3.59 7.49
C ARG A 21 -7.08 -4.82 7.30
N ARG A 22 -7.38 -5.17 6.05
CA ARG A 22 -8.23 -6.33 5.71
C ARG A 22 -7.46 -7.65 5.66
N ARG A 23 -6.21 -7.63 5.21
CA ARG A 23 -5.36 -8.82 5.11
C ARG A 23 -4.83 -9.23 6.48
N ASP A 24 -4.66 -10.52 6.71
CA ASP A 24 -3.95 -11.03 7.88
C ASP A 24 -2.42 -10.96 7.69
N ASP A 25 -1.67 -11.14 8.79
CA ASP A 25 -0.19 -10.99 8.77
C ASP A 25 0.49 -12.05 7.88
N ASP A 26 -0.15 -13.19 7.67
CA ASP A 26 0.31 -14.27 6.79
C ASP A 26 0.11 -13.97 5.29
N GLU A 27 -0.78 -13.03 4.96
CA GLU A 27 -1.11 -12.59 3.60
C GLU A 27 -0.29 -11.38 3.12
N VAL A 28 0.62 -10.89 3.96
CA VAL A 28 1.48 -9.74 3.69
C VAL A 28 2.94 -10.19 3.80
N ARG A 29 3.77 -9.83 2.82
CA ARG A 29 5.21 -10.12 2.84
C ARG A 29 5.91 -9.18 3.81
N GLY A 30 6.29 -9.67 4.98
CA GLY A 30 6.94 -8.86 6.02
C GLY A 30 5.92 -8.17 6.95
N SER A 31 6.36 -7.17 7.72
CA SER A 31 5.49 -6.57 8.74
C SER A 31 4.50 -5.57 8.15
N LYS A 32 3.23 -5.60 8.62
CA LYS A 32 2.24 -4.57 8.26
C LYS A 32 2.69 -3.16 8.64
N ARG A 33 3.48 -3.01 9.71
CA ARG A 33 4.02 -1.71 10.13
C ARG A 33 4.96 -1.13 9.07
N LEU A 34 5.83 -1.95 8.48
CA LEU A 34 6.72 -1.52 7.39
C LEU A 34 5.93 -1.05 6.17
N TRP A 35 4.86 -1.76 5.80
CA TRP A 35 4.05 -1.34 4.67
C TRP A 35 3.18 -0.12 4.96
N ARG A 36 2.75 0.07 6.22
CA ARG A 36 2.11 1.32 6.64
C ARG A 36 3.03 2.51 6.50
N THR A 37 4.29 2.41 6.94
CA THR A 37 5.26 3.50 6.77
C THR A 37 5.61 3.71 5.30
N ALA A 38 5.77 2.63 4.53
CA ALA A 38 5.98 2.71 3.09
C ALA A 38 4.83 3.45 2.39
N ALA A 39 3.57 3.26 2.79
CA ALA A 39 2.42 3.92 2.16
C ALA A 39 2.48 5.46 2.17
N PHE A 40 3.30 6.07 3.03
CA PHE A 40 3.52 7.53 3.06
C PHE A 40 4.62 8.01 2.10
N VAL A 41 5.34 7.10 1.45
CA VAL A 41 6.42 7.43 0.50
C VAL A 41 5.83 7.65 -0.89
N ASN A 42 5.28 8.86 -1.12
CA ASN A 42 4.72 9.31 -2.40
C ASN A 42 3.89 8.20 -3.10
N PHE A 43 4.09 7.99 -4.40
CA PHE A 43 3.48 6.90 -5.16
C PHE A 43 4.26 5.58 -5.01
N VAL A 44 5.57 5.66 -4.79
CA VAL A 44 6.49 4.51 -4.81
C VAL A 44 6.12 3.49 -3.74
N GLY A 45 5.79 3.94 -2.54
CA GLY A 45 5.47 3.06 -1.43
C GLY A 45 4.19 2.24 -1.63
N PRO A 46 3.04 2.90 -1.90
CA PRO A 46 1.81 2.20 -2.26
C PRO A 46 1.97 1.28 -3.49
N LEU A 47 2.68 1.71 -4.55
CA LEU A 47 2.95 0.86 -5.71
C LEU A 47 3.74 -0.40 -5.30
N ALA A 48 4.82 -0.22 -4.54
CA ALA A 48 5.66 -1.32 -4.07
C ALA A 48 4.88 -2.31 -3.20
N TYR A 49 3.94 -1.82 -2.38
CA TYR A 49 3.05 -2.69 -1.61
C TYR A 49 2.17 -3.57 -2.50
N PHE A 50 1.50 -2.99 -3.50
CA PHE A 50 0.61 -3.77 -4.36
C PHE A 50 1.34 -4.78 -5.24
N LEU A 51 2.59 -4.49 -5.62
CA LEU A 51 3.45 -5.35 -6.43
C LEU A 51 4.15 -6.44 -5.62
N PHE A 52 4.73 -6.09 -4.47
CA PHE A 52 5.62 -6.98 -3.70
C PHE A 52 5.15 -7.28 -2.28
N GLY A 53 4.32 -6.41 -1.69
CA GLY A 53 3.84 -6.55 -0.31
C GLY A 53 2.67 -7.52 -0.16
N ARG A 54 1.85 -7.70 -1.19
CA ARG A 54 0.75 -8.67 -1.14
C ARG A 54 1.24 -10.08 -1.39
N LYS A 55 0.88 -11.01 -0.50
CA LYS A 55 0.99 -12.45 -0.75
C LYS A 55 -0.37 -12.92 -1.27
N LYS A 56 -0.41 -13.48 -2.48
CA LYS A 56 -1.57 -14.27 -2.91
C LYS A 56 -1.47 -15.63 -2.21
N ARG A 57 -2.53 -16.02 -1.52
CA ARG A 57 -2.72 -17.40 -1.06
C ARG A 57 -2.72 -18.26 -2.33
N GLY A 58 -1.75 -19.16 -2.42
CA GLY A 58 -1.85 -20.31 -3.32
C GLY A 58 -2.92 -21.26 -2.80
#